data_AF-A0A2N2T7U8-F1
#
_entry.id   AF-A0A2N2T7U8-F1
#
_cell.length_a   1.000
_cell.length_b   1.000
_cell.length_c   1.000
_cell.angle_alpha   90.00
_cell.angle_beta   90.00
_cell.angle_gamma   90.00
#
_symmetry.space_group_name_H-M   'P 1'
#
loop_
_entity.id
_entity.type
_entity.pdbx_description
1 polymer ?
#
loop_
_entity_poly.entity_id
_entity_poly.type
_entity_poly.pdbx_seq_one_letter_code
_entity_poly.pdbx_strand_id
1 'polypeptide(L)'
;MNGDLAESRTRLYLWWSRLAAMTAKELIQFGRDTLLLVAIAYLFVFDTYMAGSVSMQLNHAVVVVHDADHSAASRELVYRFRPPYFKLGGEVLDNREGQR
;
A
#
# COMPACT_ATOMS: atom_id res chain seq x y z
N MET A 1 -1.19 26.40 -54.78
CA MET A 1 -0.66 25.78 -53.55
C MET A 1 -1.43 26.16 -52.26
N ASN A 2 -2.39 27.10 -52.26
CA ASN A 2 -3.13 27.49 -51.04
C ASN A 2 -4.39 26.65 -50.71
N GLY A 3 -4.93 25.89 -51.65
CA GLY A 3 -6.13 25.05 -51.42
C GLY A 3 -5.87 23.84 -50.51
N ASP A 4 -4.66 23.28 -50.57
CA ASP A 4 -4.30 22.03 -49.89
C ASP A 4 -4.23 22.19 -48.35
N LEU A 5 -3.82 23.38 -47.89
CA LEU A 5 -3.78 23.72 -46.46
C LEU A 5 -5.17 23.91 -45.83
N ALA A 6 -6.14 24.39 -46.62
CA ALA A 6 -7.52 24.55 -46.16
C ALA A 6 -8.23 23.19 -46.07
N GLU A 7 -8.05 22.32 -47.06
CA GLU A 7 -8.64 20.98 -47.06
C GLU A 7 -8.04 20.06 -45.99
N SER A 8 -6.73 20.14 -45.75
CA SER A 8 -6.07 19.37 -44.68
C SER A 8 -6.58 19.78 -43.30
N ARG A 9 -6.78 21.08 -43.05
CA ARG A 9 -7.39 21.58 -41.80
C ARG A 9 -8.81 21.05 -41.62
N THR A 10 -9.67 21.15 -42.63
CA THR A 10 -11.04 20.63 -42.53
C THR A 10 -11.07 19.12 -42.29
N ARG A 11 -10.19 18.37 -42.95
CA ARG A 11 -10.02 16.92 -42.71
C ARG A 11 -9.57 16.63 -41.28
N LEU A 12 -8.62 17.39 -40.73
CA LEU A 12 -8.17 17.25 -39.35
C LEU A 12 -9.28 17.55 -38.34
N TYR A 13 -10.05 18.61 -38.55
CA TYR A 13 -11.20 18.92 -37.68
C TYR A 13 -12.28 17.85 -37.73
N LEU A 14 -12.60 17.33 -38.92
CA LEU A 14 -13.55 16.23 -39.07
C LEU A 14 -13.03 14.94 -38.43
N TRP A 15 -11.73 14.66 -38.54
CA TRP A 15 -11.10 13.51 -37.90
C TRP A 15 -11.13 13.63 -36.37
N TRP A 16 -10.75 14.79 -35.84
CA TRP A 16 -10.75 15.05 -34.40
C TRP A 16 -12.14 15.00 -33.78
N SER A 17 -13.14 15.60 -34.44
CA SER A 17 -14.53 15.56 -33.97
C SER A 17 -15.10 14.14 -33.96
N ARG A 18 -14.77 13.32 -34.96
CA ARG A 18 -15.15 11.89 -34.98
C ARG A 18 -14.45 11.11 -33.88
N LEU A 19 -13.15 11.34 -33.68
CA LEU A 19 -12.38 10.71 -32.60
C LEU A 19 -13.02 11.03 -31.25
N ALA A 20 -13.22 12.31 -30.95
CA ALA A 20 -13.85 12.75 -29.70
C ALA A 20 -15.25 12.17 -29.51
N ALA A 21 -16.07 12.11 -30.57
CA ALA A 21 -17.41 11.53 -30.50
C ALA A 21 -17.39 10.02 -30.24
N MET A 22 -16.44 9.28 -30.81
CA MET A 22 -16.29 7.85 -30.54
C MET A 22 -15.75 7.60 -29.13
N THR A 23 -14.70 8.32 -28.73
CA THR A 23 -14.15 8.23 -27.37
C THR A 23 -15.19 8.54 -26.31
N ALA A 24 -16.02 9.58 -26.51
CA ALA A 24 -17.10 9.91 -25.58
C ALA A 24 -18.13 8.78 -25.46
N LYS A 25 -18.51 8.16 -26.58
CA LYS A 25 -19.44 7.00 -26.56
C LYS A 25 -18.84 5.81 -25.82
N GLU A 26 -17.59 5.50 -26.07
CA GLU A 26 -16.89 4.40 -25.39
C GLU A 26 -16.76 4.66 -23.89
N LEU A 27 -16.47 5.89 -23.48
CA LEU A 27 -16.36 6.25 -22.06
C LEU A 27 -17.71 6.16 -21.34
N ILE A 28 -18.80 6.57 -22.01
CA ILE A 28 -20.16 6.41 -21.48
C ILE A 28 -20.55 4.93 -21.42
N GLN A 29 -20.19 4.14 -22.44
CA GLN A 29 -20.46 2.71 -22.46
C GLN A 29 -19.68 1.98 -21.35
N PHE A 30 -18.41 2.34 -21.15
CA PHE A 30 -17.57 1.87 -20.05
C PHE A 30 -18.19 2.21 -18.69
N GLY A 31 -18.66 3.45 -18.51
CA GLY A 31 -19.36 3.87 -17.29
C GLY A 31 -20.69 3.15 -17.04
N ARG A 32 -21.28 2.51 -18.06
CA ARG A 32 -22.50 1.70 -17.91
C ARG A 32 -22.20 0.22 -17.64
N ASP A 33 -20.94 -0.21 -17.79
CA ASP A 33 -20.51 -1.55 -17.41
C ASP A 33 -20.32 -1.63 -15.90
N THR A 34 -21.40 -1.99 -15.20
CA THR A 34 -21.43 -2.05 -13.73
C THR A 34 -20.44 -3.09 -13.18
N LEU A 35 -20.23 -4.22 -13.86
CA LEU A 35 -19.30 -5.26 -13.42
C LEU A 35 -17.88 -4.72 -13.43
N LEU A 36 -17.48 -4.07 -14.53
CA LEU A 36 -16.16 -3.50 -14.69
C LEU A 36 -15.92 -2.37 -13.68
N LEU A 37 -16.90 -1.47 -13.48
CA LEU A 37 -16.80 -0.42 -12.47
C LEU A 37 -16.65 -0.95 -11.05
N VAL A 38 -17.42 -1.98 -10.69
CA VAL A 38 -17.31 -2.65 -9.39
C VAL A 38 -15.95 -3.31 -9.25
N ALA A 39 -15.44 -3.99 -10.28
CA ALA A 39 -14.12 -4.59 -10.27
C ALA A 39 -13.02 -3.54 -10.07
N ILE A 40 -13.10 -2.40 -10.75
CA ILE A 40 -12.16 -1.28 -10.57
C ILE A 40 -12.24 -0.75 -9.14
N ALA A 41 -13.44 -0.43 -8.64
CA ALA A 41 -13.60 0.06 -7.28
C ALA A 41 -13.05 -0.94 -6.25
N TYR A 42 -13.32 -2.23 -6.44
CA TYR A 42 -12.79 -3.29 -5.59
C TYR A 42 -11.26 -3.35 -5.66
N LEU A 43 -10.67 -3.47 -6.84
CA LEU A 43 -9.23 -3.56 -7.00
C LEU A 43 -8.51 -2.32 -6.49
N PHE A 44 -9.04 -1.11 -6.65
CA PHE A 44 -8.37 0.09 -6.17
C PHE A 44 -8.55 0.33 -4.66
N VAL A 45 -9.76 0.09 -4.13
CA VAL A 45 -10.06 0.35 -2.71
C VAL A 45 -9.61 -0.81 -1.84
N PHE A 46 -10.00 -2.04 -2.18
CA PHE A 46 -9.72 -3.22 -1.37
C PHE A 46 -8.24 -3.57 -1.37
N ASP A 47 -7.56 -3.53 -2.53
CA ASP A 47 -6.11 -3.81 -2.61
C ASP A 47 -5.30 -2.79 -1.79
N THR A 48 -5.59 -1.49 -1.95
CA THR A 48 -4.93 -0.43 -1.16
C THR A 48 -5.24 -0.55 0.32
N TYR A 49 -6.49 -0.88 0.68
CA TYR A 49 -6.88 -1.06 2.08
C TYR A 49 -6.16 -2.26 2.72
N MET A 50 -6.05 -3.39 2.02
CA MET A 50 -5.28 -4.55 2.47
C MET A 50 -3.79 -4.24 2.56
N ALA A 51 -3.22 -3.55 1.57
CA ALA A 51 -1.82 -3.14 1.56
C ALA A 51 -1.50 -2.16 2.71
N GLY A 52 -2.38 -1.20 2.98
CA GLY A 52 -2.24 -0.25 4.08
C GLY A 52 -2.53 -0.84 5.47
N SER A 53 -3.30 -1.93 5.54
CA SER A 53 -3.57 -2.67 6.78
C SER A 53 -2.40 -3.58 7.18
N VAL A 54 -1.38 -3.74 6.35
CA VAL A 54 -0.10 -4.33 6.77
C VAL A 54 0.63 -3.30 7.62
N SER A 55 0.29 -3.30 8.91
CA SER A 55 1.06 -2.63 9.94
C SER A 55 2.51 -3.11 9.87
N MET A 56 3.39 -2.32 9.25
CA MET A 56 4.85 -2.42 9.46
C MET A 56 5.25 -2.00 10.88
N GLN A 57 4.29 -1.70 11.76
CA GLN A 57 4.55 -1.69 13.19
C GLN A 57 4.52 -3.13 13.68
N LEU A 58 5.66 -3.56 14.21
CA LEU A 58 5.88 -4.77 14.98
C LEU A 58 5.04 -4.70 16.28
N ASN A 59 3.73 -4.74 16.12
CA ASN A 59 2.76 -4.55 17.19
C ASN A 59 2.77 -5.85 18.00
N HIS A 60 3.48 -5.84 19.14
CA HIS A 60 3.70 -6.95 20.09
C HIS A 60 4.94 -7.84 19.86
N ALA A 61 6.09 -7.28 19.46
CA ALA A 61 7.35 -7.97 19.77
C ALA A 61 7.56 -7.98 21.29
N VAL A 62 7.12 -9.06 21.94
CA VAL A 62 7.49 -9.38 23.31
C VAL A 62 8.98 -9.64 23.30
N VAL A 63 9.74 -8.71 23.85
CA VAL A 63 11.19 -8.88 24.01
C VAL A 63 11.41 -9.66 25.28
N VAL A 64 11.96 -10.86 25.12
CA VAL A 64 12.42 -11.73 26.20
C VAL A 64 13.93 -11.61 26.26
N VAL A 65 14.47 -11.11 27.37
CA VAL A 65 15.91 -11.00 27.57
C VAL A 65 16.36 -12.11 28.51
N HIS A 66 17.39 -12.85 28.10
CA HIS A 66 18.05 -13.84 28.94
C HIS A 66 19.29 -13.19 29.57
N ASP A 67 19.25 -12.93 30.88
CA ASP A 67 20.40 -12.43 31.63
C ASP A 67 21.24 -13.62 32.14
N ALA A 68 22.28 -13.99 31.39
CA ALA A 68 23.13 -15.14 31.75
C ALA A 68 24.14 -14.82 32.87
N ASP A 69 24.50 -13.55 33.05
CA ASP A 69 25.64 -13.13 33.88
C ASP A 69 25.26 -12.26 35.09
N HIS A 70 23.98 -11.88 35.24
CA HIS A 70 23.44 -11.08 36.36
C HIS A 70 24.28 -9.85 36.74
N SER A 71 24.98 -9.28 35.75
CA SER A 71 25.89 -8.17 35.93
C SER A 71 25.13 -6.84 36.01
N ALA A 72 25.68 -5.88 36.76
CA ALA A 72 25.11 -4.54 36.88
C ALA A 72 24.89 -3.86 35.51
N ALA A 73 25.78 -4.14 34.54
CA ALA A 73 25.66 -3.62 33.18
C ALA A 73 24.51 -4.25 32.38
N SER A 74 24.28 -5.56 32.52
CA SER A 74 23.15 -6.26 31.88
C SER A 74 21.81 -5.74 32.39
N ARG A 75 21.72 -5.50 33.70
CA ARG A 75 20.51 -4.96 34.35
C ARG A 75 20.18 -3.54 33.89
N GLU A 76 21.19 -2.72 33.64
CA GLU A 76 21.00 -1.36 33.09
C GLU A 76 20.51 -1.39 31.63
N LEU A 77 21.03 -2.31 30.80
CA LEU A 77 20.59 -2.47 29.42
C LEU A 77 19.13 -2.94 29.32
N VAL A 78 18.72 -3.91 30.14
CA VAL A 78 17.33 -4.38 30.22
C VAL A 78 16.39 -3.24 30.59
N TYR A 79 16.79 -2.38 31.53
CA TYR A 79 15.97 -1.28 32.01
C TYR A 79 15.77 -0.13 31.00
N ARG A 80 16.61 -0.06 29.96
CA ARG A 80 16.49 0.91 28.87
C ARG A 80 15.42 0.52 27.83
N PHE A 81 14.99 -0.75 27.79
CA PHE A 81 13.89 -1.22 26.92
C PHE A 81 12.51 -0.92 27.54
N ARG A 82 12.15 0.38 27.60
CA ARG A 82 10.86 0.82 28.17
C ARG A 82 9.76 1.01 27.11
N PRO A 83 8.48 1.00 27.53
CA PRO A 83 7.36 1.44 26.69
C PRO A 83 7.53 2.91 26.26
N PRO A 84 6.94 3.34 25.12
CA PRO A 84 5.93 2.64 24.32
C PRO A 84 6.47 1.69 23.23
N TYR A 85 7.79 1.61 23.05
CA TYR A 85 8.41 0.86 21.95
C TYR A 85 8.69 -0.61 22.28
N PHE A 86 8.87 -0.95 23.57
CA PHE A 86 9.17 -2.32 24.01
C PHE A 86 8.31 -2.69 25.22
N LYS A 87 7.63 -3.85 25.14
CA LYS A 87 6.92 -4.49 26.26
C LYS A 87 7.79 -5.66 26.74
N LEU A 88 8.47 -5.49 27.88
CA LEU A 88 9.19 -6.58 28.54
C LEU A 88 8.19 -7.62 29.04
N GLY A 89 8.23 -8.82 28.46
CA GLY A 89 7.29 -9.92 28.78
C GLY A 89 7.70 -10.81 29.95
N GLY A 90 8.88 -10.57 30.53
CA GLY A 90 9.46 -11.38 31.59
C GLY A 90 10.96 -11.64 31.35
N GLU A 91 11.61 -12.19 32.38
CA GLU A 91 12.99 -12.67 32.34
C GLU A 91 12.94 -14.19 32.19
N VAL A 92 13.61 -14.74 31.17
CA VAL A 92 13.72 -16.19 30.98
C VAL A 92 15.03 -16.67 31.59
N LEU A 93 14.92 -17.60 32.54
CA LEU A 93 16.03 -18.14 33.34
C LEU A 93 16.77 -19.30 32.64
N ASP A 94 16.19 -19.86 31.57
CA ASP A 94 16.78 -20.98 30.82
C ASP A 94 16.73 -20.72 29.30
N ASN A 95 17.89 -20.80 28.64
CA ASN A 95 18.09 -20.60 27.19
C ASN A 95 17.18 -21.49 26.32
N ARG A 96 16.67 -22.60 26.89
CA ARG A 96 15.77 -23.53 26.21
C ARG A 96 14.31 -23.06 26.13
N GLU A 97 13.87 -22.11 26.95
CA GLU A 97 12.47 -21.66 26.99
C GLU A 97 12.15 -20.58 25.92
N GLY A 98 13.15 -19.89 25.38
CA GLY A 98 12.98 -18.88 24.33
C GLY A 98 12.93 -19.40 22.89
N GLN A 99 13.04 -20.72 22.68
CA GLN A 99 13.13 -21.36 21.35
C GLN A 99 11.87 -22.17 20.95
N ARG A 100 10.76 -22.06 21.68
CA ARG A 100 9.50 -22.75 21.37
C ARG A 100 8.41 -21.80 20.87
#